data_AF-A0A920DU66-F1
#
_entry.id   AF-A0A920DU66-F1
#
_cell.length_a   1.000
_cell.length_b   1.000
_cell.length_c   1.000
_cell.angle_alpha   90.00
_cell.angle_beta   90.00
_cell.angle_gamma   90.00
#
_symmetry.space_group_name_H-M   'P 1'
#
loop_
_entity.id
_entity.type
_entity.pdbx_description
1 polymer ?
#
loop_
_entity_poly.entity_id
_entity_poly.type
_entity_poly.pdbx_seq_one_letter_code
_entity_poly.pdbx_strand_id
1 'polypeptide(L)'
;MREEAREEVLEEVREADAAEREAEIERRVAIEVEAAKQEIAEAPPEPAVSEPFEAEIQGRFAGWSGKTVFPLDNGQVWRQRHGGRYRHTNDDQRVRIYKNLLGMWQMKVLSNGRSVPCAESTDTTLQKLYK
;
A
#
# COMPACT_ATOMS: atom_id res chain seq x y z
N MET A 1 41.56 47.77 23.59
CA MET A 1 40.53 48.61 22.95
C MET A 1 40.38 48.42 21.43
N ARG A 2 41.41 48.12 20.62
CA ARG A 2 41.24 47.86 19.16
C ARG A 2 41.12 46.37 18.78
N GLU A 3 41.46 45.47 19.70
CA GLU A 3 41.32 44.01 19.51
C GLU A 3 39.94 43.49 19.90
N GLU A 4 39.30 44.01 20.96
CA GLU A 4 37.94 43.62 21.37
C GLU A 4 36.89 43.92 20.28
N ALA A 5 37.02 45.04 19.57
CA ALA A 5 36.11 45.41 18.49
C ALA A 5 36.24 44.52 17.23
N ARG A 6 37.30 43.71 17.12
CA ARG A 6 37.47 42.75 16.01
C ARG A 6 36.91 41.37 16.33
N GLU A 7 36.86 40.99 17.61
CA GLU A 7 36.21 39.74 18.04
C GLU A 7 34.69 39.82 17.97
N GLU A 8 34.11 40.95 18.38
CA GLU A 8 32.65 41.15 18.36
C GLU A 8 32.09 41.14 16.91
N VAL A 9 32.78 41.80 15.99
CA VAL A 9 32.42 41.81 14.55
C VAL A 9 32.62 40.44 13.91
N LEU A 10 33.56 39.63 14.39
CA LEU A 10 33.79 38.27 13.88
C LEU A 10 32.69 37.31 14.34
N GLU A 11 32.18 37.49 15.56
CA GLU A 11 31.10 36.68 16.11
C GLU A 11 29.76 37.00 15.44
N GLU A 12 29.47 38.28 15.19
CA GLU A 12 28.27 38.74 14.47
C GLU A 12 28.27 38.26 13.01
N VAL A 13 29.42 38.27 12.33
CA VAL A 13 29.54 37.70 10.98
C VAL A 13 29.31 36.19 10.98
N ARG A 14 29.77 35.46 12.01
CA ARG A 14 29.53 34.01 12.15
C ARG A 14 28.06 33.69 12.44
N GLU A 15 27.37 34.53 13.22
CA GLU A 15 25.93 34.42 13.48
C GLU A 15 25.12 34.74 12.22
N ALA A 16 25.52 35.74 11.43
CA ALA A 16 24.92 36.03 10.14
C ALA A 16 25.11 34.86 9.14
N ASP A 17 26.31 34.29 9.08
CA ASP A 17 26.64 33.11 8.26
C ASP A 17 25.89 31.83 8.70
N ALA A 18 25.51 31.72 9.98
CA ALA A 18 24.74 30.61 10.52
C ALA A 18 23.24 30.77 10.22
N ALA A 19 22.71 31.98 10.39
CA ALA A 19 21.32 32.30 10.07
C ALA A 19 21.01 32.18 8.57
N GLU A 20 21.96 32.57 7.70
CA GLU A 20 21.81 32.39 6.25
C GLU A 20 21.80 30.91 5.85
N ARG A 21 22.63 30.07 6.49
CA ARG A 21 22.63 28.61 6.28
C ARG A 21 21.35 27.95 6.77
N GLU A 22 20.83 28.36 7.93
CA GLU A 22 19.58 27.84 8.48
C GLU A 22 18.39 28.18 7.57
N ALA A 23 18.34 29.40 7.04
CA ALA A 23 17.33 29.83 6.08
C ALA A 23 17.44 29.09 4.72
N GLU A 24 18.64 28.74 4.26
CA GLU A 24 18.80 27.94 3.05
C GLU A 24 18.37 26.48 3.27
N ILE A 25 18.66 25.89 4.43
CA ILE A 25 18.20 24.55 4.80
C ILE A 25 16.68 24.50 4.85
N GLU A 26 16.04 25.48 5.49
CA GLU A 26 14.57 25.54 5.57
C GLU A 26 13.92 25.63 4.18
N ARG A 27 14.50 26.42 3.26
CA ARG A 27 14.01 26.50 1.88
C ARG A 27 14.19 25.20 1.10
N ARG A 28 15.32 24.49 1.25
CA ARG A 28 15.54 23.18 0.61
C ARG A 28 14.61 22.11 1.18
N VAL A 29 14.46 22.08 2.51
CA VAL A 29 13.56 21.13 3.19
C VAL A 29 12.12 21.35 2.78
N ALA A 30 11.66 22.61 2.64
CA ALA A 30 10.30 22.89 2.18
C ALA A 30 10.03 22.39 0.76
N ILE A 31 10.99 22.55 -0.16
CA ILE A 31 10.88 22.04 -1.54
C ILE A 31 10.85 20.51 -1.55
N GLU A 32 11.68 19.87 -0.74
CA GLU A 32 11.80 18.41 -0.68
C GLU A 32 10.61 17.76 0.04
N VAL A 33 10.05 18.39 1.07
CA VAL A 33 8.83 17.93 1.75
C VAL A 33 7.60 18.05 0.85
N GLU A 34 7.47 19.14 0.09
CA GLU A 34 6.37 19.28 -0.87
C GLU A 34 6.52 18.33 -2.06
N ALA A 35 7.74 18.09 -2.54
CA ALA A 35 8.01 17.08 -3.57
C ALA A 35 7.72 15.66 -3.07
N ALA A 36 8.16 15.31 -1.86
CA ALA A 36 7.87 14.01 -1.25
C ALA A 36 6.36 13.82 -1.00
N LYS A 37 5.65 14.88 -0.62
CA LYS A 37 4.18 14.86 -0.46
C LYS A 37 3.46 14.68 -1.79
N GLN A 38 3.96 15.29 -2.86
CA GLN A 38 3.46 15.06 -4.22
C GLN A 38 3.78 13.63 -4.69
N GLU A 39 4.95 13.08 -4.39
CA GLU A 39 5.32 11.70 -4.75
C GLU A 39 4.48 10.67 -4.00
N ILE A 40 4.13 10.92 -2.73
CA ILE A 40 3.19 10.10 -1.94
C ILE A 40 1.75 10.24 -2.48
N ALA A 41 1.38 11.39 -3.06
CA ALA A 41 0.07 11.62 -3.66
C ALA A 41 -0.03 11.11 -5.11
N GLU A 42 1.09 11.02 -5.83
CA GLU A 42 1.19 10.56 -7.22
C GLU A 42 1.56 9.08 -7.34
N ALA A 43 2.08 8.47 -6.26
CA ALA A 43 2.02 7.02 -6.11
C ALA A 43 0.56 6.61 -6.42
N PRO A 44 0.33 5.74 -7.42
CA PRO A 44 -1.00 5.24 -7.70
C PRO A 44 -1.55 4.79 -6.36
N PRO A 45 -2.77 5.18 -5.96
CA PRO A 45 -3.32 4.66 -4.73
C PRO A 45 -3.16 3.15 -4.86
N GLU A 46 -2.30 2.54 -4.02
CA GLU A 46 -2.37 1.10 -3.78
C GLU A 46 -3.85 0.86 -3.66
N PRO A 47 -4.48 0.02 -4.49
CA PRO A 47 -5.92 -0.01 -4.59
C PRO A 47 -6.41 -0.35 -3.21
N ALA A 48 -6.74 0.68 -2.44
CA ALA A 48 -7.21 0.59 -1.10
C ALA A 48 -8.64 0.21 -1.39
N VAL A 49 -8.83 -1.07 -1.68
CA VAL A 49 -10.11 -1.59 -2.08
C VAL A 49 -10.96 -1.32 -0.86
N SER A 50 -11.71 -0.23 -0.88
CA SER A 50 -12.58 0.15 0.21
C SER A 50 -13.98 -0.36 -0.11
N GLU A 51 -14.24 -0.59 -1.40
CA GLU A 51 -15.51 -0.98 -1.96
C GLU A 51 -15.55 -2.47 -2.31
N PRO A 52 -16.72 -3.11 -2.16
CA PRO A 52 -16.92 -4.47 -2.62
C PRO A 52 -16.89 -4.53 -4.15
N PHE A 53 -16.16 -5.47 -4.72
CA PHE A 53 -16.03 -5.64 -6.16
C PHE A 53 -16.22 -7.10 -6.58
N GLU A 54 -16.58 -7.31 -7.83
CA GLU A 54 -16.67 -8.62 -8.47
C GLU A 54 -15.48 -8.79 -9.42
N ALA A 55 -14.91 -9.99 -9.43
CA ALA A 55 -13.74 -10.34 -10.20
C ALA A 55 -13.80 -11.82 -10.58
N GLU A 56 -12.98 -12.23 -11.53
CA GLU A 56 -12.86 -13.64 -11.92
C GLU A 56 -11.50 -14.19 -11.49
N ILE A 57 -11.48 -15.40 -10.94
CA ILE A 57 -10.21 -16.07 -10.60
C ILE A 57 -9.52 -16.47 -11.91
N GLN A 58 -8.28 -16.02 -12.09
CA GLN A 58 -7.48 -16.42 -13.23
C GLN A 58 -6.99 -17.87 -13.08
N GLY A 59 -7.16 -18.66 -14.15
CA GLY A 59 -6.63 -20.01 -14.26
C GLY A 59 -7.64 -21.09 -13.88
N ARG A 60 -7.15 -22.20 -13.27
CA ARG A 60 -7.99 -23.34 -12.90
C ARG A 60 -8.27 -23.33 -11.39
N PHE A 61 -9.47 -22.92 -11.02
CA PHE A 61 -9.90 -22.91 -9.63
C PHE A 61 -10.53 -24.24 -9.18
N ALA A 62 -9.84 -24.98 -8.31
CA ALA A 62 -10.35 -26.23 -7.72
C ALA A 62 -10.98 -26.06 -6.33
N GLY A 63 -11.14 -24.81 -5.87
CA GLY A 63 -11.55 -24.47 -4.50
C GLY A 63 -10.37 -24.09 -3.61
N TRP A 64 -10.56 -24.16 -2.28
CA TRP A 64 -9.57 -23.71 -1.30
C TRP A 64 -9.34 -24.69 -0.15
N SER A 65 -8.15 -24.65 0.45
CA SER A 65 -7.74 -25.63 1.46
C SER A 65 -7.04 -25.06 2.70
N GLY A 66 -7.03 -23.74 2.86
CA GLY A 66 -6.42 -23.02 3.99
C GLY A 66 -5.20 -22.19 3.61
N LYS A 67 -4.53 -22.50 2.49
CA LYS A 67 -3.35 -21.79 1.98
C LYS A 67 -3.53 -21.35 0.52
N THR A 68 -4.78 -21.25 0.09
CA THR A 68 -5.09 -21.00 -1.31
C THR A 68 -4.91 -19.53 -1.64
N VAL A 69 -4.27 -19.31 -2.78
CA VAL A 69 -4.08 -18.00 -3.41
C VAL A 69 -5.07 -17.89 -4.57
N PHE A 70 -5.73 -16.76 -4.67
CA PHE A 70 -6.72 -16.41 -5.67
C PHE A 70 -6.15 -15.25 -6.50
N PRO A 71 -5.45 -15.55 -7.60
CA PRO A 71 -5.11 -14.51 -8.57
C PRO A 71 -6.41 -14.08 -9.26
N LEU A 72 -6.67 -12.78 -9.27
CA LEU A 72 -7.87 -12.21 -9.87
C LEU A 72 -7.52 -11.59 -11.24
N ASP A 73 -8.53 -11.50 -12.09
CA ASP A 73 -8.44 -10.92 -13.45
C ASP A 73 -7.96 -9.47 -13.45
N ASN A 74 -8.31 -8.71 -12.42
CA ASN A 74 -7.85 -7.34 -12.18
C ASN A 74 -6.36 -7.22 -11.77
N GLY A 75 -5.60 -8.33 -11.74
CA GLY A 75 -4.19 -8.36 -11.36
C GLY A 75 -3.93 -8.33 -9.86
N GLN A 76 -4.97 -8.31 -9.03
CA GLN A 76 -4.83 -8.43 -7.57
C GLN A 76 -4.69 -9.90 -7.18
N VAL A 77 -3.94 -10.13 -6.10
CA VAL A 77 -3.74 -11.48 -5.55
C VAL A 77 -4.30 -11.52 -4.14
N TRP A 78 -5.33 -12.33 -3.95
CA TRP A 78 -5.96 -12.51 -2.65
C TRP A 78 -5.58 -13.86 -2.06
N ARG A 79 -5.40 -13.94 -0.74
CA ARG A 79 -5.04 -15.18 -0.05
C ARG A 79 -6.01 -15.48 1.08
N GLN A 80 -6.37 -16.74 1.22
CA GLN A 80 -7.16 -17.22 2.36
C GLN A 80 -6.42 -16.95 3.70
N ARG A 81 -7.14 -16.41 4.69
CA ARG A 81 -6.56 -16.14 6.03
C ARG A 81 -6.63 -17.33 6.97
N HIS A 82 -7.82 -17.88 7.16
CA HIS A 82 -8.09 -18.90 8.18
C HIS A 82 -8.88 -20.08 7.63
N GLY A 83 -8.75 -21.21 8.34
CA GLY A 83 -9.12 -22.55 7.92
C GLY A 83 -10.50 -22.68 7.30
N GLY A 84 -10.56 -23.53 6.27
CA GLY A 84 -11.76 -23.86 5.52
C GLY A 84 -11.31 -24.66 4.29
N ARG A 85 -11.91 -25.83 4.10
CA ARG A 85 -11.70 -26.64 2.90
C ARG A 85 -12.97 -26.62 2.07
N TYR A 86 -12.83 -26.24 0.82
CA TYR A 86 -13.90 -26.30 -0.14
C TYR A 86 -13.35 -26.82 -1.46
N ARG A 87 -14.09 -27.75 -2.07
CA ARG A 87 -13.80 -28.24 -3.40
C ARG A 87 -14.77 -27.59 -4.37
N HIS A 88 -14.23 -26.83 -5.30
CA HIS A 88 -15.00 -26.25 -6.39
C HIS A 88 -15.06 -27.23 -7.56
N THR A 89 -16.24 -27.42 -8.11
CA THR A 89 -16.49 -28.38 -9.21
C THR A 89 -17.13 -27.71 -10.42
N ASN A 90 -17.47 -26.43 -10.34
CA ASN A 90 -18.10 -25.69 -11.44
C ASN A 90 -17.03 -24.94 -12.25
N ASP A 91 -17.32 -24.67 -13.52
CA ASP A 91 -16.46 -23.85 -14.37
C ASP A 91 -16.58 -22.34 -14.10
N ASP A 92 -17.61 -21.91 -13.35
CA ASP A 92 -17.78 -20.50 -12.98
C ASP A 92 -16.81 -20.12 -11.86
N GLN A 93 -15.91 -19.19 -12.17
CA GLN A 93 -14.82 -18.74 -11.31
C GLN A 93 -15.02 -17.30 -10.83
N ARG A 94 -16.24 -16.75 -11.03
CA ARG A 94 -16.57 -15.41 -10.57
C ARG A 94 -16.72 -15.37 -9.06
N VAL A 95 -16.04 -14.39 -8.48
CA VAL A 95 -15.99 -14.14 -7.05
C VAL A 95 -16.29 -12.69 -6.74
N ARG A 96 -16.89 -12.47 -5.57
CA ARG A 96 -17.12 -11.14 -5.02
C ARG A 96 -16.30 -10.97 -3.76
N ILE A 97 -15.48 -9.93 -3.74
CA ILE A 97 -14.71 -9.52 -2.57
C ILE A 97 -15.47 -8.42 -1.85
N TYR A 98 -15.69 -8.55 -0.55
CA TYR A 98 -16.40 -7.56 0.26
C TYR A 98 -15.94 -7.59 1.72
N LYS A 99 -16.14 -6.48 2.43
CA LYS A 99 -16.01 -6.42 3.89
C LYS A 99 -17.33 -6.85 4.55
N ASN A 100 -17.27 -7.76 5.51
CA ASN A 100 -18.41 -8.10 6.33
C ASN A 100 -18.67 -7.03 7.41
N LEU A 101 -19.73 -7.20 8.21
CA LEU A 101 -20.10 -6.24 9.27
C LEU A 101 -19.00 -6.06 10.36
N LEU A 102 -18.08 -7.02 10.48
CA LEU A 102 -16.94 -6.98 11.40
C LEU A 102 -15.70 -6.35 10.76
N GLY A 103 -15.81 -5.78 9.55
CA GLY A 103 -14.69 -5.18 8.81
C GLY A 103 -13.70 -6.20 8.21
N MET A 104 -14.03 -7.49 8.28
CA MET A 104 -13.17 -8.56 7.76
C MET A 104 -13.49 -8.82 6.29
N TRP A 105 -12.44 -8.93 5.49
CA TRP A 105 -12.53 -9.28 4.09
C TRP A 105 -12.99 -10.72 3.85
N GLN A 106 -13.95 -10.88 2.96
CA GLN A 106 -14.44 -12.17 2.50
C GLN A 106 -14.52 -12.22 0.98
N MET A 107 -14.18 -13.38 0.44
CA MET A 107 -14.38 -13.73 -0.95
C MET A 107 -15.57 -14.69 -1.03
N LYS A 108 -16.60 -14.32 -1.78
CA LYS A 108 -17.78 -15.15 -2.05
C LYS A 108 -17.76 -15.63 -3.49
N VAL A 109 -17.85 -16.94 -3.69
CA VAL A 109 -18.03 -17.53 -5.01
C VAL A 109 -19.48 -17.36 -5.43
N LEU A 110 -19.72 -16.73 -6.59
CA LEU A 110 -21.08 -16.43 -7.05
C LEU A 110 -21.84 -17.70 -7.44
N SER A 111 -21.14 -18.71 -7.97
CA SER A 111 -21.76 -19.94 -8.46
C SER A 111 -22.45 -20.80 -7.38
N ASN A 112 -21.98 -20.72 -6.14
CA ASN A 112 -22.43 -21.60 -5.03
C ASN A 112 -22.75 -20.81 -3.74
N GLY A 113 -22.49 -19.51 -3.72
CA GLY A 113 -22.72 -18.63 -2.59
C GLY A 113 -21.79 -18.82 -1.39
N ARG A 114 -20.78 -19.69 -1.46
CA ARG A 114 -19.83 -19.93 -0.37
C ARG A 114 -18.84 -18.79 -0.24
N SER A 115 -18.60 -18.39 1.01
CA SER A 115 -17.63 -17.36 1.35
C SER A 115 -16.44 -17.91 2.12
N VAL A 116 -15.27 -17.32 1.93
CA VAL A 116 -14.04 -17.63 2.67
C VAL A 116 -13.38 -16.32 3.14
N PRO A 117 -12.88 -16.24 4.39
CA PRO A 117 -12.12 -15.09 4.83
C PRO A 117 -10.79 -15.01 4.07
N CYS A 118 -10.56 -13.88 3.42
CA CYS A 118 -9.37 -13.61 2.61
C CYS A 118 -8.72 -12.30 3.04
N ALA A 119 -7.51 -12.06 2.60
CA ALA A 119 -6.84 -10.77 2.63
C ALA A 119 -6.07 -10.60 1.34
N GLU A 120 -5.92 -9.35 0.92
CA GLU A 120 -4.99 -9.04 -0.15
C GLU A 120 -3.58 -9.47 0.26
N SER A 121 -2.88 -10.12 -0.66
CA SER A 121 -1.54 -10.61 -0.45
C SER A 121 -0.55 -9.46 -0.61
N THR A 122 0.01 -8.97 0.49
CA THR A 122 1.13 -8.01 0.47
C THR A 122 2.46 -8.66 0.11
N ASP A 123 2.48 -9.97 -0.12
CA ASP A 123 3.67 -10.71 -0.55
C ASP A 123 4.07 -10.30 -1.97
N THR A 124 5.11 -9.48 -2.08
CA THR A 124 5.63 -8.98 -3.35
C THR A 124 6.09 -10.10 -4.28
N THR A 125 6.49 -11.26 -3.75
CA THR A 125 6.91 -12.42 -4.55
C THR A 125 5.72 -13.03 -5.28
N LEU A 126 4.60 -13.23 -4.58
CA LEU A 126 3.36 -13.68 -5.18
C LEU A 126 2.79 -12.64 -6.16
N GLN A 127 2.91 -11.35 -5.86
CA GLN A 127 2.44 -10.31 -6.79
C GLN A 127 3.24 -10.29 -8.10
N LYS A 128 4.56 -10.51 -8.05
CA LYS A 128 5.42 -10.56 -9.26
C LYS A 128 5.22 -11.83 -10.09
N LEU A 129 4.75 -12.93 -9.49
CA LEU A 129 4.57 -14.21 -10.17
C LEU A 129 3.27 -14.27 -11.00
N TYR A 130 2.26 -13.48 -10.63
CA TYR A 130 0.92 -13.49 -11.24
C TYR A 130 0.55 -12.16 -11.94
N LYS A 131 1.52 -11.25 -12.12
CA LYS A 131 1.45 -10.10 -13.03
C LYS A 131 2.11 -10.45 -14.36
#